data_AF-A0A4P5YV32-F1
#
_entry.id   AF-A0A4P5YV32-F1
#
_cell.length_a   1.000
_cell.length_b   1.000
_cell.length_c   1.000
_cell.angle_alpha   90.00
_cell.angle_beta   90.00
_cell.angle_gamma   90.00
#
_symmetry.space_group_name_H-M   'P 1'
#
loop_
_entity.id
_entity.type
_entity.pdbx_description
1 polymer ?
#
loop_
_entity_poly.entity_id
_entity_poly.type
_entity_poly.pdbx_seq_one_letter_code
_entity_poly.pdbx_strand_id
1 'polypeptide(L)'
;MTAEAKRFAAEILALPTETRAYLAHELLSSFDDGADADADAEAEWMAVIDRRSEEIEAGRVQCRPVADVVRELRAKLEAQRR
;
A
#
# COMPACT_ATOMS: atom_id res chain seq x y z
N MET A 1 -7.77 -11.26 -21.12
CA MET A 1 -7.26 -12.41 -20.35
C MET A 1 -7.17 -13.63 -21.23
N THR A 2 -6.01 -14.27 -21.29
CA THR A 2 -5.76 -15.49 -22.07
C THR A 2 -6.40 -16.72 -21.41
N ALA A 3 -6.53 -17.82 -22.15
CA ALA A 3 -7.06 -19.08 -21.62
C ALA A 3 -6.12 -19.64 -20.53
N GLU A 4 -4.82 -19.48 -20.74
CA GLU A 4 -3.74 -19.88 -19.84
C GLU A 4 -3.83 -19.13 -18.51
N ALA A 5 -4.04 -17.81 -18.54
CA ALA A 5 -4.19 -17.00 -17.33
C ALA A 5 -5.40 -17.44 -16.49
N LYS A 6 -6.52 -17.81 -17.15
CA LYS A 6 -7.71 -18.33 -16.47
C LYS A 6 -7.46 -19.70 -15.83
N ARG A 7 -6.71 -20.58 -16.50
CA ARG A 7 -6.34 -21.89 -15.96
C ARG A 7 -5.46 -21.74 -14.71
N PHE A 8 -4.43 -20.89 -14.77
CA PHE A 8 -3.57 -20.63 -13.61
C PHE A 8 -4.35 -20.04 -12.43
N ALA A 9 -5.26 -19.11 -12.68
CA ALA A 9 -6.11 -18.57 -11.63
C ALA A 9 -6.98 -19.66 -10.98
N ALA A 10 -7.56 -20.58 -11.76
CA ALA A 10 -8.34 -21.70 -11.23
C ALA A 10 -7.49 -22.65 -10.37
N GLU A 11 -6.26 -22.95 -10.79
CA GLU A 11 -5.31 -23.78 -10.04
C GLU A 11 -4.92 -23.13 -8.70
N ILE A 12 -4.59 -21.83 -8.70
CA ILE A 12 -4.24 -21.08 -7.48
C ILE A 12 -5.43 -21.01 -6.52
N LEU A 13 -6.64 -20.76 -7.03
CA LEU A 13 -7.84 -20.64 -6.21
C LEU A 13 -8.25 -21.97 -5.55
N ALA A 14 -7.82 -23.12 -6.08
CA ALA A 14 -8.05 -24.43 -5.49
C ALA A 14 -7.11 -24.77 -4.31
N LEU A 15 -6.02 -24.01 -4.11
CA LEU A 15 -5.05 -24.24 -3.04
C LEU A 15 -5.61 -23.86 -1.65
N PRO A 16 -5.03 -24.38 -0.54
CA PRO A 16 -5.35 -23.93 0.81
C PRO A 16 -5.11 -22.42 1.00
N THR A 17 -5.88 -21.79 1.90
CA THR A 17 -5.86 -20.34 2.12
C THR A 17 -4.46 -19.79 2.44
N GLU A 18 -3.67 -20.50 3.25
CA GLU A 18 -2.32 -20.08 3.61
C GLU A 18 -1.38 -20.04 2.39
N THR A 19 -1.44 -21.07 1.55
CA THR A 19 -0.67 -21.13 0.29
C THR A 19 -1.11 -20.03 -0.68
N ARG A 20 -2.42 -19.76 -0.78
CA ARG A 20 -2.92 -18.64 -1.60
C ARG A 20 -2.44 -17.29 -1.10
N ALA A 21 -2.41 -17.08 0.23
CA ALA A 21 -1.93 -15.84 0.82
C ALA A 21 -0.43 -15.62 0.54
N TYR A 22 0.38 -16.69 0.64
CA TYR A 22 1.78 -16.65 0.26
C TYR A 22 1.97 -16.27 -1.22
N LEU A 23 1.28 -16.96 -2.14
CA LEU A 23 1.39 -16.69 -3.58
C LEU A 23 0.87 -15.29 -3.96
N ALA A 24 -0.16 -14.80 -3.28
CA ALA A 24 -0.65 -13.45 -3.47
C ALA A 24 0.39 -12.40 -3.05
N HIS A 25 1.11 -12.64 -1.96
CA HIS A 25 2.20 -11.78 -1.52
C HIS A 25 3.34 -11.75 -2.54
N GLU A 26 3.83 -12.92 -2.97
CA GLU A 26 4.90 -13.02 -3.97
C GLU A 26 4.53 -12.33 -5.29
N LEU A 27 3.29 -12.52 -5.77
CA LEU A 27 2.83 -11.89 -7.00
C LEU A 27 2.75 -10.36 -6.86
N LEU A 28 2.25 -9.85 -5.74
CA LEU A 28 2.22 -8.42 -5.47
C LEU A 28 3.63 -7.82 -5.37
N SER A 29 4.54 -8.49 -4.66
CA SER A 29 5.94 -8.06 -4.54
C SER A 29 6.67 -8.07 -5.87
N SER A 30 6.31 -8.97 -6.80
CA SER A 30 6.88 -8.96 -8.15
C SER A 30 6.57 -7.69 -8.95
N PHE A 31 5.54 -6.93 -8.57
CA PHE A 31 5.22 -5.66 -9.20
C PHE A 31 6.13 -4.53 -8.72
N ASP A 32 6.63 -4.62 -7.48
CA ASP A 32 7.55 -3.65 -6.91
C ASP A 32 8.97 -3.77 -7.52
N ASP A 33 9.33 -4.95 -8.04
CA ASP A 33 10.63 -5.22 -8.67
C ASP A 33 10.64 -5.02 -10.21
N GLY A 34 9.51 -4.63 -10.80
CA GLY A 34 9.33 -4.48 -12.26
C GLY A 34 9.82 -3.13 -12.81
N ALA A 35 10.03 -3.07 -14.13
CA ALA A 35 10.39 -1.83 -14.86
C ALA A 35 9.31 -0.72 -14.82
N ASP A 36 8.13 -1.03 -14.27
CA ASP A 36 7.02 -0.11 -14.02
C ASP A 36 6.95 0.33 -12.54
N ALA A 37 7.94 -0.02 -11.70
CA ALA A 37 8.18 0.67 -10.44
C ALA A 37 8.52 2.11 -10.81
N ASP A 38 7.49 2.95 -10.80
CA ASP A 38 7.53 4.32 -11.26
C ASP A 38 8.48 5.10 -10.34
N ALA A 39 9.77 5.11 -10.68
CA ALA A 39 10.80 5.81 -9.93
C ALA A 39 10.45 7.30 -9.80
N ASP A 40 9.66 7.82 -10.74
CA ASP A 40 9.12 9.18 -10.66
C ASP A 40 8.09 9.27 -9.52
N ALA A 41 7.27 8.26 -9.27
CA ALA A 41 6.37 8.25 -8.12
C ALA A 41 7.14 8.30 -6.79
N GLU A 42 8.19 7.49 -6.63
CA GLU A 42 9.01 7.53 -5.41
C GLU A 42 9.68 8.90 -5.21
N ALA A 43 10.22 9.49 -6.29
CA ALA A 43 10.82 10.81 -6.26
C ALA A 43 9.81 11.93 -5.91
N GLU A 44 8.61 11.88 -6.49
CA GLU A 44 7.51 12.82 -6.20
C GLU A 44 7.03 12.69 -4.74
N TRP A 45 6.95 11.47 -4.21
CA TRP A 45 6.66 11.24 -2.80
C TRP A 45 7.75 11.81 -1.89
N MET A 46 9.03 11.62 -2.24
CA MET A 46 10.15 12.20 -1.49
C MET A 46 10.07 13.72 -1.44
N ALA A 47 9.81 14.35 -2.59
CA ALA A 47 9.64 15.81 -2.68
C ALA A 47 8.50 16.33 -1.80
N VAL A 48 7.41 15.57 -1.69
CA VAL A 48 6.29 15.89 -0.78
C VAL A 48 6.70 15.76 0.69
N ILE A 49 7.46 14.72 1.05
CA ILE A 49 7.93 14.50 2.42
C ILE A 49 8.85 15.66 2.85
N ASP A 50 9.80 16.03 2.01
CA ASP A 50 10.73 17.14 2.29
C ASP A 50 9.97 18.45 2.48
N ARG A 51 9.10 18.81 1.52
CA ARG A 51 8.27 20.03 1.61
C ARG A 51 7.45 20.06 2.90
N ARG A 52 6.80 18.95 3.27
CA ARG A 52 5.96 18.89 4.48
C ARG A 52 6.77 18.97 5.76
N SER A 53 7.96 18.38 5.78
CA SER A 53 8.88 18.47 6.92
C SER A 53 9.29 19.92 7.15
N GLU A 54 9.69 20.63 6.09
CA GLU A 54 10.02 22.05 6.16
C GLU A 54 8.83 22.93 6.59
N GLU A 55 7.62 22.65 6.10
CA GLU A 55 6.41 23.38 6.50
C GLU A 55 6.13 23.25 8.00
N ILE A 56 6.34 22.05 8.55
CA ILE A 56 6.16 21.76 9.98
C ILE A 56 7.25 22.47 10.79
N GLU A 57 8.52 22.32 10.43
CA GLU A 57 9.65 22.93 11.13
C GLU A 57 9.59 24.46 11.12
N ALA A 58 9.17 25.05 10.00
CA ALA A 58 8.98 26.49 9.87
C ALA A 58 7.68 27.00 10.51
N GLY A 59 6.84 26.13 11.07
CA GLY A 59 5.55 26.51 11.69
C GLY A 59 4.52 27.05 10.70
N ARG A 60 4.68 26.77 9.40
CA ARG A 60 3.74 27.21 8.33
C ARG A 60 2.43 26.45 8.39
N VAL A 61 2.40 25.30 9.06
CA VAL A 61 1.22 24.45 9.23
C VAL A 61 0.96 24.15 10.70
N GLN A 62 -0.31 24.04 11.06
CA GLN A 62 -0.73 23.60 12.39
C GLN A 62 -0.91 22.08 12.40
N CYS A 63 -0.05 21.38 13.14
CA CYS A 63 -0.14 19.94 13.29
C CYS A 63 -1.27 19.54 14.25
N ARG A 64 -1.84 18.35 14.02
CA ARG A 64 -2.78 17.73 14.96
C ARG A 64 -2.01 16.84 15.95
N PRO A 65 -2.45 16.72 17.21
CA PRO A 65 -1.88 15.74 18.13
C PRO A 65 -1.94 14.32 17.56
N VAL A 66 -0.80 13.63 17.53
CA VAL A 66 -0.68 12.30 16.91
C VAL A 66 -1.63 11.27 17.53
N ALA A 67 -1.87 11.35 18.85
CA ALA A 67 -2.77 10.44 19.56
C ALA A 67 -4.21 10.50 19.04
N ASP A 68 -4.70 11.71 18.71
CA ASP A 68 -6.04 11.89 18.17
C ASP A 68 -6.15 11.34 16.74
N VAL A 69 -5.15 11.62 15.90
CA VAL A 69 -5.11 11.14 14.51
C VAL A 69 -5.05 9.61 14.46
N VAL A 70 -4.17 8.99 15.26
CA VAL A 70 -4.04 7.52 15.30
C VAL A 70 -5.32 6.86 15.81
N ARG A 71 -5.97 7.42 16.84
CA ARG A 71 -7.26 6.92 17.36
C ARG A 71 -8.34 6.94 16.27
N GLU A 72 -8.47 8.04 15.55
CA GLU A 72 -9.44 8.19 14.46
C GLU A 72 -9.20 7.20 13.30
N LEU A 73 -7.94 7.02 12.90
CA LEU A 73 -7.59 6.09 11.83
C LEU A 73 -7.92 4.64 12.21
N ARG A 74 -7.61 4.23 13.44
CA ARG A 74 -7.95 2.88 13.93
C ARG A 74 -9.46 2.65 13.94
N ALA A 75 -10.24 3.60 14.46
CA ALA A 75 -11.69 3.49 14.46
C ALA A 75 -12.28 3.34 13.04
N LYS A 76 -11.73 4.07 12.05
CA LYS A 76 -12.13 3.93 10.64
C LYS A 76 -11.80 2.55 10.06
N LEU A 77 -10.59 2.05 10.30
CA LEU A 77 -10.17 0.72 9.84
C LEU A 77 -11.00 -0.39 10.47
N GLU A 78 -11.36 -0.27 11.75
CA GLU A 78 -12.25 -1.21 12.43
C GLU A 78 -13.66 -1.20 11.86
N ALA A 79 -14.20 -0.02 11.53
CA ALA A 79 -15.50 0.12 10.90
C ALA A 79 -15.55 -0.49 9.49
N GLN A 80 -14.46 -0.43 8.73
CA GLN A 80 -14.36 -1.04 7.38
C GLN A 80 -14.23 -2.56 7.39
N ARG A 81 -13.89 -3.17 8.54
CA ARG A 81 -13.73 -4.63 8.69
C ARG A 81 -14.99 -5.35 9.18
N ARG A 82 -16.07 -4.62 9.48
CA ARG A 82 -17.37 -5.14 9.90
C ARG A 82 -18.36 -5.17 8.74
#